data_AF-A0A1X7FYL2-F1
#
_entry.id   AF-A0A1X7FYL2-F1
#
_cell.length_a   1.000
_cell.length_b   1.000
_cell.length_c   1.000
_cell.angle_alpha   90.00
_cell.angle_beta   90.00
_cell.angle_gamma   90.00
#
_symmetry.space_group_name_H-M   'P 1'
#
loop_
_entity.id
_entity.type
_entity.pdbx_description
1 polymer ?
#
loop_
_entity_poly.entity_id
_entity_poly.type
_entity_poly.pdbx_seq_one_letter_code
_entity_poly.pdbx_strand_id
1 'polypeptide(L)' 'MGHTARNRVSRLSDWELWACAHHMVERHGEDALCQAAQRADALLNRGDTGGYRTWCNIMAKAEELLAPPGPAH' A
#
# COMPACT_ATOMS: atom_id res chain seq x y z
N MET A 1 19.93 -4.12 18.40
CA MET A 1 18.76 -3.40 17.85
C MET A 1 17.65 -4.41 17.61
N GLY A 2 16.57 -4.36 18.40
CA GLY A 2 15.54 -5.40 18.43
C GLY A 2 14.34 -5.07 17.54
N HIS A 3 14.14 -5.83 16.48
CA HIS A 3 12.87 -5.88 15.75
C HIS A 3 12.07 -7.08 16.28
N THR A 4 11.55 -6.97 17.49
CA THR A 4 10.64 -7.95 18.09
C THR A 4 9.25 -7.34 18.23
N ALA A 5 8.34 -7.65 17.30
CA ALA A 5 6.92 -7.88 17.55
C ALA A 5 6.18 -8.09 16.22
N ARG A 6 5.86 -9.35 15.91
CA ARG A 6 4.77 -9.70 14.97
C ARG A 6 3.45 -9.35 15.67
N ASN A 7 3.04 -8.09 15.59
CA ASN A 7 1.77 -7.63 16.13
C ASN A 7 0.64 -8.00 15.15
N ARG A 8 -0.26 -8.90 15.56
CA ARG A 8 -1.44 -9.24 14.77
C ARG A 8 -2.44 -8.09 14.84
N VAL A 9 -2.71 -7.54 13.66
CA VAL A 9 -4.03 -7.15 13.13
C VAL A 9 -4.89 -6.33 14.09
N SER A 10 -4.86 -5.00 13.93
CA SER A 10 -6.05 -4.18 14.18
C SER A 10 -6.10 -2.92 13.31
N ARG A 11 -4.97 -2.26 13.00
CA ARG A 11 -4.87 -1.20 12.00
C ARG A 11 -3.41 -1.17 11.53
N LEU A 12 -3.15 -1.34 10.24
CA LEU A 12 -1.78 -1.20 9.71
C LEU A 12 -1.25 0.18 10.11
N SER A 13 -0.05 0.21 10.68
CA SER A 13 0.65 1.44 11.00
C SER A 13 1.10 2.13 9.71
N ASP A 14 1.37 3.44 9.75
CA ASP A 14 1.85 4.19 8.59
C ASP A 14 3.08 3.55 7.93
N TRP A 15 4.04 3.08 8.74
CA TRP A 15 5.21 2.35 8.26
C TRP A 15 4.86 1.04 7.54
N GLU A 16 3.87 0.28 8.02
CA GLU A 16 3.46 -0.97 7.40
C GLU A 16 2.78 -0.72 6.04
N LEU A 17 2.02 0.37 5.94
CA LEU A 17 1.42 0.81 4.67
C LEU A 17 2.52 1.18 3.65
N TRP A 18 3.56 1.89 4.09
CA TRP A 18 4.73 2.20 3.25
C TRP A 18 5.50 0.95 2.84
N ALA A 19 5.77 0.03 3.78
CA ALA A 19 6.46 -1.23 3.48
C ALA A 19 5.66 -2.09 2.50
N CYS A 20 4.32 -2.12 2.62
CA CYS A 20 3.45 -2.84 1.70
C CYS A 20 3.43 -2.19 0.31
N ALA A 21 3.35 -0.87 0.23
CA ALA A 21 3.41 -0.12 -1.02
C ALA A 21 4.75 -0.34 -1.74
N HIS A 22 5.85 -0.22 -1.00
CA HIS A 22 7.20 -0.47 -1.52
C HIS A 22 7.36 -1.89 -2.06
N HIS A 23 6.94 -2.90 -1.29
CA HIS A 23 7.02 -4.28 -1.74
C HIS A 23 6.20 -4.55 -3.01
N MET A 24 5.05 -3.89 -3.18
CA MET A 24 4.27 -3.97 -4.41
C MET A 24 4.97 -3.30 -5.59
N VAL A 25 5.51 -2.11 -5.39
CA VAL A 25 6.26 -1.39 -6.42
C VAL A 25 7.51 -2.17 -6.83
N GLU A 26 8.24 -2.76 -5.89
CA GLU A 26 9.40 -3.62 -6.20
C GLU A 26 9.01 -4.87 -6.99
N ARG A 27 7.85 -5.47 -6.69
CA ARG A 27 7.42 -6.72 -7.33
C ARG A 27 6.76 -6.51 -8.69
N HIS A 28 6.03 -5.42 -8.87
CA HIS A 28 5.14 -5.21 -10.01
C HIS A 28 5.47 -3.94 -10.80
N GLY A 29 6.38 -3.08 -10.33
CA GLY A 29 6.76 -1.85 -11.02
C GLY A 29 5.57 -0.95 -11.28
N GLU A 30 5.40 -0.55 -12.54
CA GLU A 30 4.28 0.27 -13.03
C GLU A 30 2.90 -0.39 -12.88
N ASP A 31 2.82 -1.73 -12.89
CA ASP A 31 1.58 -2.47 -12.69
C ASP A 31 1.11 -2.49 -11.22
N ALA A 32 1.94 -2.02 -10.28
CA ALA A 32 1.62 -2.04 -8.85
C ALA A 32 0.31 -1.29 -8.55
N LEU A 33 0.11 -0.11 -9.15
CA LEU A 33 -1.11 0.69 -8.96
C LEU A 33 -2.34 -0.01 -9.53
N CYS A 34 -2.22 -0.61 -10.71
CA CYS A 34 -3.32 -1.31 -11.36
C CYS A 34 -3.77 -2.53 -10.54
N GLN A 35 -2.82 -3.32 -10.02
CA GLN A 35 -3.14 -4.46 -9.17
C GLN A 35 -3.70 -4.05 -7.80
N ALA A 36 -3.19 -2.96 -7.23
CA ALA A 36 -3.73 -2.41 -5.99
C ALA A 36 -5.20 -1.98 -6.15
N ALA A 37 -5.50 -1.28 -7.24
CA ALA A 37 -6.86 -0.85 -7.58
C ALA A 37 -7.80 -2.03 -7.77
N GLN A 38 -7.38 -3.07 -8.49
CA GLN A 38 -8.16 -4.30 -8.66
C GLN A 38 -8.47 -4.98 -7.33
N ARG A 39 -7.50 -5.01 -6.39
CA ARG A 39 -7.73 -5.57 -5.05
C ARG A 39 -8.64 -4.72 -4.20
N ALA A 40 -8.53 -3.39 -4.29
CA ALA A 40 -9.44 -2.49 -3.60
C ALA A 40 -10.88 -2.70 -4.08
N ASP A 41 -11.10 -2.76 -5.39
CA ASP A 41 -12.42 -3.01 -5.99
C ASP A 41 -13.00 -4.37 -5.57
N ALA A 42 -12.18 -5.43 -5.61
CA ALA A 42 -12.60 -6.76 -5.18
C ALA A 42 -13.02 -6.80 -3.70
N LEU A 43 -12.40 -6.00 -2.83
CA LEU A 43 -12.78 -5.89 -1.42
C LEU A 43 -14.07 -5.09 -1.24
N LEU A 44 -14.23 -4.01 -1.99
CA LEU A 44 -15.46 -3.22 -2.00
C LEU A 44 -16.65 -4.06 -2.47
N ASN A 45 -16.49 -4.87 -3.52
CA ASN A 45 -17.52 -5.78 -4.04
C ASN A 45 -17.90 -6.87 -3.01
N ARG A 46 -16.98 -7.23 -2.11
CA ARG A 46 -17.25 -8.14 -0.99
C ARG A 46 -17.91 -7.46 0.22
N GLY A 47 -18.12 -6.13 0.15
CA GLY A 47 -18.61 -5.31 1.25
C GLY A 47 -17.53 -4.91 2.28
N ASP A 48 -16.27 -5.26 2.03
CA ASP A 48 -15.16 -4.97 2.93
C ASP A 48 -14.61 -3.54 2.71
N THR A 49 -15.35 -2.58 3.23
CA THR A 49 -15.01 -1.15 3.11
C THR A 49 -13.72 -0.80 3.87
N GLY A 50 -13.41 -1.56 4.94
CA GLY A 50 -12.18 -1.41 5.71
C GLY A 50 -10.94 -1.72 4.88
N GLY A 51 -10.94 -2.88 4.20
CA GLY A 51 -9.88 -3.28 3.28
C GLY A 51 -9.78 -2.35 2.08
N TYR A 52 -10.90 -1.93 1.47
CA TYR A 52 -10.89 -0.92 0.40
C TYR A 52 -10.11 0.33 0.83
N ARG A 53 -10.42 0.87 2.01
CA ARG A 53 -9.75 2.07 2.53
C ARG A 53 -8.26 1.82 2.78
N THR A 54 -7.90 0.65 3.30
CA THR A 54 -6.49 0.27 3.47
C THR A 54 -5.75 0.23 2.15
N TRP A 55 -6.31 -0.42 1.12
CA TRP A 55 -5.69 -0.49 -0.21
C TRP A 55 -5.59 0.87 -0.89
N CYS A 56 -6.58 1.76 -0.69
CA CYS A 56 -6.51 3.13 -1.16
C CYS A 56 -5.34 3.91 -0.53
N ASN A 57 -5.02 3.67 0.76
CA ASN A 57 -3.85 4.28 1.40
C ASN A 57 -2.53 3.70 0.85
N ILE A 58 -2.48 2.40 0.57
CA ILE A 58 -1.32 1.75 -0.04
C ILE A 58 -1.09 2.30 -1.44
N MET A 59 -2.14 2.50 -2.23
CA MET A 59 -2.09 3.12 -3.55
C MET A 59 -1.49 4.52 -3.52
N ALA A 60 -1.95 5.39 -2.62
CA ALA A 60 -1.41 6.75 -2.50
C ALA A 60 0.11 6.74 -2.24
N LYS A 61 0.56 5.87 -1.32
CA LYS A 61 2.00 5.71 -1.03
C LYS A 61 2.78 5.11 -2.21
N ALA A 62 2.19 4.15 -2.91
CA ALA A 62 2.80 3.56 -4.10
C ALA A 62 2.95 4.59 -5.24
N GLU A 63 1.98 5.50 -5.38
CA GLU A 63 2.05 6.63 -6.31
C GLU A 63 3.20 7.57 -5.92
N GLU A 64 3.36 7.88 -4.63
CA GLU A 64 4.51 8.68 -4.15
C GLU A 64 5.86 8.00 -4.41
N LEU A 65 5.94 6.66 -4.34
CA LEU A 65 7.16 5.90 -4.63
C LEU A 65 7.48 5.83 -6.12
N LEU A 66 6.46 5.75 -6.97
CA LEU A 66 6.59 5.69 -8.43
C LEU A 66 6.77 7.08 -9.04
N ALA A 67 6.30 8.12 -8.36
CA ALA A 67 6.53 9.49 -8.75
C ALA A 67 8.05 9.72 -8.82
N PRO A 68 8.57 10.23 -9.94
CA PRO A 68 9.97 10.62 -9.99
C PRO A 68 10.19 11.67 -8.87
N PRO A 69 11.35 11.66 -8.18
CA PRO A 69 11.67 12.74 -7.27
C PRO A 69 11.58 14.03 -8.08
N GLY A 70 10.58 14.85 -7.77
CA GLY A 70 10.39 16.14 -8.42
C GLY A 70 11.69 16.94 -8.34
N PRO A 71 11.92 17.92 -9.24
CA PRO A 71 13.13 18.72 -9.18
C PRO A 71 13.28 19.27 -7.76
N ALA A 72 14.35 18.84 -7.08
CA ALA A 72 14.73 19.39 -5.80
C ALA A 72 14.84 20.91 -5.98
N HIS A 73 13.98 21.66 -5.30
CA HIS A 73 14.09 23.11 -5.28
C HIS A 73 15.23 23.52 -4.37
#